data_AF-A0A925ZQD9-F1
#
_entry.id   AF-A0A925ZQD9-F1
#
_cell.length_a   1.000
_cell.length_b   1.000
_cell.length_c   1.000
_cell.angle_alpha   90.00
_cell.angle_beta   90.00
_cell.angle_gamma   90.00
#
_symmetry.space_group_name_H-M   'P 1'
#
loop_
_entity.id
_entity.type
_entity.pdbx_description
1 polymer ?
#
loop_
_entity_poly.entity_id
_entity_poly.type
_entity_poly.pdbx_seq_one_letter_code
_entity_poly.pdbx_strand_id
1 'polypeptide(L)'
;MSRWQRVLERLGPTVRAAQHLRASQLVAFARQRSQGPARMPVQSRAIGCDALALPTGFVGPSPEGIPQPDGSVVLLGRPPHDPLRSGWDAPGDPLWAYTLHYHGWLGDPRCPPERAIATILDWIEEHPQGVGWEPYPCSLRVLHWLGVLAGRG
;
A
#
# COMPACT_ATOMS: atom_id res chain seq x y z
N MET A 1 -7.89 -41.88 -22.55
CA MET A 1 -8.60 -40.70 -22.01
C MET A 1 -8.73 -39.65 -23.11
N SER A 2 -9.96 -39.32 -23.52
CA SER A 2 -10.23 -38.56 -24.75
C SER A 2 -10.02 -37.06 -24.54
N ARG A 3 -9.52 -36.37 -25.58
CA ARG A 3 -9.28 -34.91 -25.62
C ARG A 3 -10.52 -34.09 -25.24
N TRP A 4 -11.72 -34.67 -25.42
CA TRP A 4 -13.01 -34.06 -25.14
C TRP A 4 -13.38 -34.02 -23.65
N GLN A 5 -12.92 -35.00 -22.83
CA GLN A 5 -13.18 -35.00 -21.38
C GLN A 5 -12.48 -33.81 -20.68
N ARG A 6 -11.24 -33.49 -21.07
CA ARG A 6 -10.48 -32.35 -20.51
C ARG A 6 -11.06 -30.98 -20.85
N VAL A 7 -11.79 -30.86 -21.96
CA VAL A 7 -12.46 -29.61 -22.34
C VAL A 7 -13.71 -29.40 -21.48
N LEU A 8 -14.46 -30.46 -21.22
CA LEU A 8 -15.69 -30.40 -20.42
C LEU A 8 -15.40 -30.13 -18.93
N GLU A 9 -14.33 -30.69 -18.36
CA GLU A 9 -13.91 -30.40 -16.97
C GLU A 9 -13.48 -28.95 -16.75
N ARG A 10 -12.87 -28.30 -17.76
CA ARG A 10 -12.47 -26.89 -17.71
C ARG A 10 -13.64 -25.90 -17.81
N LEU A 11 -14.81 -26.35 -18.25
CA LEU A 11 -15.99 -25.50 -18.46
C LEU A 11 -17.00 -25.58 -17.31
N GLY A 12 -16.89 -26.58 -16.43
CA GLY A 12 -17.82 -26.81 -15.31
C GLY A 12 -18.02 -25.62 -14.36
N PRO A 13 -16.95 -24.91 -13.93
CA PRO A 13 -17.08 -23.72 -13.09
C PRO A 13 -17.68 -22.52 -13.85
N THR A 14 -17.37 -22.39 -15.13
CA THR A 14 -17.79 -21.28 -16.00
C THR A 14 -19.28 -21.33 -16.31
N VAL A 15 -19.83 -22.55 -16.48
CA VAL A 15 -21.26 -22.77 -16.73
C VAL A 15 -22.10 -22.44 -15.49
N ARG A 16 -21.61 -22.80 -14.29
CA ARG A 16 -22.28 -22.47 -13.01
C ARG A 16 -22.22 -20.99 -12.67
N ALA A 17 -21.15 -20.28 -13.04
CA ALA A 17 -21.07 -18.84 -12.88
C ALA A 17 -22.03 -18.10 -13.84
N ALA A 18 -22.19 -18.59 -15.08
CA ALA A 18 -23.03 -17.97 -16.10
C ALA A 18 -24.53 -17.97 -15.77
N GLN A 19 -25.02 -18.95 -14.99
CA GLN A 19 -26.46 -19.07 -14.68
C GLN A 19 -27.00 -17.95 -13.77
N HIS A 20 -26.11 -17.20 -13.10
CA HIS A 20 -26.49 -16.09 -12.21
C HIS A 20 -26.12 -14.71 -12.78
N LEU A 21 -25.56 -14.66 -13.99
CA LEU A 21 -25.09 -13.43 -14.61
C LEU A 21 -26.16 -12.83 -15.53
N ARG A 22 -26.40 -11.53 -15.39
CA ARG A 22 -27.24 -10.75 -16.30
C ARG A 22 -26.61 -10.76 -17.69
N ALA A 23 -27.42 -10.75 -18.75
CA ALA A 23 -26.94 -10.82 -20.14
C ALA A 23 -25.86 -9.77 -20.48
N SER A 24 -25.93 -8.57 -19.87
CA SER A 24 -24.92 -7.53 -19.99
C SER A 24 -23.55 -7.91 -19.42
N GLN A 25 -23.52 -8.70 -18.34
CA GLN A 25 -22.29 -9.19 -17.71
C GLN A 25 -21.63 -10.27 -18.55
N LEU A 26 -22.41 -11.12 -19.25
CA LEU A 26 -21.87 -12.11 -20.18
C LEU A 26 -21.18 -11.43 -21.38
N VAL A 27 -21.77 -10.35 -21.91
CA VAL A 27 -21.15 -9.57 -22.99
C VAL A 27 -19.87 -8.90 -22.51
N ALA A 28 -19.86 -8.30 -21.31
CA ALA A 28 -18.66 -7.71 -20.73
C ALA A 28 -17.55 -8.75 -20.52
N PHE A 29 -17.90 -9.94 -20.01
CA PHE A 29 -16.96 -11.03 -19.78
C PHE A 29 -16.38 -11.58 -21.09
N ALA A 30 -17.23 -11.77 -22.11
CA ALA A 30 -16.81 -12.18 -23.44
C ALA A 30 -15.88 -11.14 -24.09
N ARG A 31 -16.21 -9.85 -23.94
CA ARG A 31 -15.40 -8.72 -24.44
C ARG A 31 -14.06 -8.62 -23.72
N GLN A 32 -14.04 -8.77 -22.40
CA GLN A 32 -12.80 -8.76 -21.62
C GLN A 32 -11.91 -9.96 -21.97
N ARG A 33 -12.51 -11.12 -22.25
CA ARG A 33 -11.78 -12.33 -22.64
C ARG A 33 -11.24 -12.27 -24.07
N SER A 34 -11.92 -11.56 -24.99
CA SER A 34 -11.44 -11.34 -26.36
C SER A 34 -10.33 -10.28 -26.45
N GLN A 35 -10.20 -9.41 -25.44
CA GLN A 35 -9.10 -8.44 -25.31
C GLN A 35 -7.77 -9.06 -24.88
N GLY A 36 -7.72 -10.39 -24.67
CA GLY A 36 -6.52 -11.11 -24.24
C GLY A 36 -6.23 -10.95 -22.74
N PRO A 37 -5.23 -11.68 -22.20
CA PRO A 37 -4.78 -11.44 -20.83
C PRO A 37 -4.36 -9.97 -20.72
N ALA A 38 -4.65 -9.35 -19.57
CA ALA A 38 -4.17 -8.01 -19.27
C ALA A 38 -2.69 -7.94 -19.65
N ARG A 39 -2.34 -7.05 -20.58
CA ARG A 39 -0.94 -6.87 -20.99
C ARG A 39 -0.16 -6.66 -19.70
N MET A 40 0.84 -7.50 -19.44
CA MET A 40 1.71 -7.28 -18.30
C MET A 40 2.25 -5.85 -18.43
N PRO A 41 2.13 -5.02 -17.38
CA PRO A 41 2.74 -3.71 -17.41
C PRO A 41 4.21 -3.89 -17.77
N VAL A 42 4.68 -3.07 -18.71
CA VAL A 42 6.10 -3.05 -19.08
C VAL A 42 6.87 -2.84 -17.78
N GLN A 43 7.68 -3.83 -17.39
CA GLN A 43 8.56 -3.68 -16.24
C GLN A 43 9.57 -2.59 -16.58
N SER A 44 9.34 -1.37 -16.08
CA SER A 44 10.31 -0.31 -16.17
C SER A 44 11.48 -0.65 -15.25
N ARG A 45 12.69 -0.69 -15.81
CA ARG A 45 13.95 -0.78 -15.07
C ARG A 45 14.35 0.54 -14.41
N ALA A 46 13.40 1.44 -14.18
CA ALA A 46 13.69 2.68 -13.48
C ALA A 46 14.14 2.33 -12.06
N ILE A 47 15.42 2.56 -11.79
CA ILE A 47 15.97 2.54 -10.44
C ILE A 47 15.68 3.94 -9.88
N GLY A 48 14.91 4.00 -8.81
CA GLY A 48 14.54 5.27 -8.16
C GLY A 48 13.17 5.82 -8.60
N CYS A 49 12.71 6.81 -7.83
CA CYS A 49 11.45 7.51 -8.05
C CYS A 49 11.60 8.73 -8.98
N ASP A 50 12.79 8.98 -9.53
CA ASP A 50 13.12 10.21 -10.27
C ASP A 50 12.26 10.41 -11.54
N ALA A 51 11.64 9.33 -12.05
CA ALA A 51 10.76 9.35 -13.21
C ALA A 51 9.28 9.10 -12.86
N LEU A 52 8.92 8.99 -11.58
CA LEU A 52 7.52 9.02 -11.20
C LEU A 52 7.05 10.47 -11.31
N ALA A 53 6.43 10.79 -12.43
CA ALA A 53 5.51 11.92 -12.51
C ALA A 53 4.33 11.59 -11.58
N LEU A 54 4.53 11.77 -10.27
CA LEU A 54 3.45 11.70 -9.32
C LEU A 54 2.43 12.74 -9.77
N PRO A 55 1.14 12.39 -9.86
CA PRO A 55 0.13 13.37 -10.21
C PRO A 55 0.27 14.51 -9.22
N THR A 56 0.65 15.69 -9.72
CA THR A 56 0.70 16.93 -8.94
C THR A 56 -0.65 17.07 -8.24
N GLY A 57 -0.65 17.05 -6.91
CA GLY A 57 -1.87 17.08 -6.10
C GLY A 57 -2.36 15.74 -5.55
N PHE A 58 -1.56 14.66 -5.60
CA PHE A 58 -1.85 13.49 -4.75
C PHE A 58 -1.76 13.89 -3.28
N VAL A 59 -2.91 13.86 -2.59
CA VAL A 59 -2.99 14.07 -1.15
C VAL A 59 -3.04 12.68 -0.51
N GLY A 60 -2.10 12.42 0.38
CA GLY A 60 -2.11 11.17 1.16
C GLY A 60 -3.39 11.04 2.00
N PRO A 61 -3.66 9.84 2.55
CA PRO A 61 -4.72 9.66 3.53
C PRO A 61 -4.54 10.62 4.72
N SER A 62 -5.61 10.81 5.52
CA SER A 62 -5.54 11.67 6.71
C SER A 62 -4.40 11.20 7.62
N PRO A 63 -3.55 12.11 8.13
CA PRO A 63 -2.43 11.72 8.99
C PRO A 63 -2.96 11.06 10.27
N GLU A 64 -2.51 9.83 10.54
CA GLU A 64 -2.74 9.18 11.83
C GLU A 64 -1.59 9.50 12.78
N GLY A 65 -1.90 10.27 13.82
CA GLY A 65 -0.94 10.67 14.84
C GLY A 65 -0.55 12.14 14.79
N ILE A 66 0.17 12.55 15.82
CA ILE A 66 0.65 13.92 15.98
C ILE A 66 2.17 13.87 16.17
N PRO A 67 2.97 14.30 15.17
CA PRO A 67 4.41 14.39 15.35
C PRO A 67 4.75 15.55 16.28
N GLN A 68 5.74 15.32 17.13
CA GLN A 68 6.25 16.28 18.09
C GLN A 68 7.62 16.83 17.61
N PRO A 69 8.03 18.04 18.04
CA PRO A 69 9.29 18.65 17.62
C PRO A 69 10.55 17.84 18.00
N ASP A 70 10.46 17.01 19.04
CA ASP A 70 11.58 16.26 19.62
C ASP A 70 11.93 14.95 18.89
N GLY A 71 11.15 14.55 17.89
CA GLY A 71 11.30 13.25 17.22
C GLY A 71 10.12 12.31 17.49
N SER A 72 9.48 12.46 18.65
CA SER A 72 8.41 11.58 19.09
C SER A 72 7.10 11.80 18.33
N VAL A 73 6.21 10.82 18.40
CA VAL A 73 4.87 10.85 17.82
C VAL A 73 3.84 10.39 18.84
N VAL A 74 2.74 11.13 18.97
CA VAL A 74 1.58 10.76 19.76
C VAL A 74 0.61 10.00 18.88
N LEU A 75 0.33 8.74 19.23
CA LEU A 75 -0.53 7.83 18.47
C LEU A 75 -1.68 7.33 19.35
N LEU A 76 -2.91 7.38 18.83
CA LEU A 76 -4.12 6.85 19.49
C LEU A 76 -4.32 7.38 20.93
N GLY A 77 -3.92 8.62 21.21
CA GLY A 77 -4.00 9.23 22.54
C GLY A 77 -3.05 8.63 23.58
N ARG A 78 -2.07 7.81 23.17
CA ARG A 78 -1.03 7.28 24.06
C ARG A 78 0.09 8.30 24.26
N PRO A 79 0.94 8.12 25.31
CA PRO A 79 2.13 8.94 25.48
C PRO A 79 3.01 8.94 24.22
N PRO A 80 3.79 10.01 23.98
CA PRO A 80 4.65 10.11 22.81
C PRO A 80 5.65 8.95 22.74
N HIS A 81 5.81 8.37 21.55
CA HIS A 81 6.82 7.34 21.25
C HIS A 81 7.80 7.88 20.23
N ASP A 82 9.10 7.74 20.50
CA ASP A 82 10.15 8.10 19.54
C ASP A 82 10.67 6.82 18.85
N PRO A 83 10.29 6.57 17.58
CA PRO A 83 10.72 5.37 16.88
C PRO A 83 12.23 5.35 16.59
N LEU A 84 12.86 6.52 16.40
CA LEU A 84 14.29 6.61 16.07
C LEU A 84 15.17 6.29 17.29
N ARG A 85 14.67 6.56 18.50
CA ARG A 85 15.39 6.29 19.75
C ARG A 85 14.97 4.99 20.44
N SER A 86 13.68 4.71 20.44
CA SER A 86 13.08 3.59 21.18
C SER A 86 12.81 2.38 20.29
N GLY A 87 13.08 2.50 18.99
CA GLY A 87 12.90 1.46 18.00
C GLY A 87 11.50 1.39 17.42
N TRP A 88 11.41 0.59 16.35
CA TRP A 88 10.22 0.37 15.55
C TRP A 88 9.30 -0.74 16.09
N ASP A 89 9.84 -1.65 16.91
CA ASP A 89 9.13 -2.80 17.49
C ASP A 89 8.64 -2.54 18.93
N ALA A 90 7.97 -1.40 19.16
CA ALA A 90 7.55 -1.06 20.51
C ALA A 90 6.44 -2.00 21.02
N PRO A 91 6.51 -2.44 22.29
CA PRO A 91 5.49 -3.31 22.86
C PRO A 91 4.15 -2.59 22.95
N GLY A 92 3.15 -3.09 22.21
CA GLY A 92 1.84 -2.48 22.12
C GLY A 92 0.77 -3.46 21.68
N ASP A 93 -0.47 -2.99 21.69
CA ASP A 93 -1.60 -3.69 21.05
C ASP A 93 -1.44 -3.61 19.52
N PRO A 94 -1.80 -4.67 18.76
CA PRO A 94 -1.74 -4.69 17.30
C PRO A 94 -2.19 -3.40 16.59
N LEU A 95 -3.28 -2.77 17.04
CA LEU A 95 -3.78 -1.53 16.42
C LEU A 95 -2.76 -0.38 16.54
N TRP A 96 -2.12 -0.26 17.70
CA TRP A 96 -1.11 0.77 17.93
C TRP A 96 0.13 0.53 17.08
N ALA A 97 0.61 -0.73 17.02
CA ALA A 97 1.77 -1.09 16.21
C ALA A 97 1.50 -0.83 14.71
N TYR A 98 0.32 -1.19 14.22
CA TYR A 98 -0.06 -0.87 12.84
C TYR A 98 -0.09 0.63 12.59
N THR A 99 -0.68 1.41 13.49
CA THR A 99 -0.76 2.88 13.36
C THR A 99 0.64 3.50 13.30
N LEU A 100 1.60 3.01 14.10
CA LEU A 100 2.99 3.44 14.03
C LEU A 100 3.55 3.24 12.62
N HIS A 101 3.30 2.07 12.01
CA HIS A 101 3.84 1.68 10.70
C HIS A 101 3.05 2.17 9.49
N TYR A 102 1.90 2.82 9.66
CA TYR A 102 1.22 3.52 8.56
C TYR A 102 2.00 4.75 8.12
N HIS A 103 2.77 5.37 9.02
CA HIS A 103 3.54 6.58 8.77
C HIS A 103 2.68 7.79 8.35
N GLY A 104 1.37 7.80 8.65
CA GLY A 104 0.52 8.93 8.28
C GLY A 104 0.90 10.24 8.95
N TRP A 105 1.43 10.18 10.17
CA TRP A 105 2.00 11.32 10.89
C TRP A 105 3.17 12.01 10.15
N LEU A 106 3.80 11.37 9.16
CA LEU A 106 4.82 12.01 8.31
C LEU A 106 4.24 13.02 7.32
N GLY A 107 2.96 12.86 6.94
CA GLY A 107 2.26 13.79 6.07
C GLY A 107 1.72 15.02 6.80
N ASP A 108 1.89 15.11 8.12
CA ASP A 108 1.43 16.23 8.91
C ASP A 108 2.29 17.50 8.68
N PRO A 109 1.70 18.70 8.55
CA PRO A 109 2.45 19.95 8.34
C PRO A 109 3.51 20.26 9.40
N ARG A 110 3.40 19.68 10.61
CA ARG A 110 4.39 19.81 11.69
C ARG A 110 5.63 18.96 11.47
N CYS A 111 5.61 18.01 10.53
CA CYS A 111 6.75 17.20 10.14
C CYS A 111 7.43 17.81 8.90
N PRO A 112 8.65 18.37 9.02
CA PRO A 112 9.36 18.89 7.86
C PRO A 112 9.67 17.77 6.85
N PRO A 113 9.66 18.07 5.54
CA PRO A 113 9.93 17.08 4.50
C PRO A 113 11.27 16.33 4.68
N GLU A 114 12.31 17.02 5.15
CA GLU A 114 13.65 16.45 5.36
C GLU A 114 13.62 15.40 6.48
N ARG A 115 12.90 15.71 7.57
CA ARG A 115 12.70 14.76 8.68
C ARG A 115 11.87 13.57 8.22
N ALA A 116 10.84 13.78 7.40
CA ALA A 116 10.04 12.69 6.88
C ALA A 116 10.87 11.71 6.03
N ILE A 117 11.74 12.22 5.14
CA ILE A 117 12.65 11.37 4.36
C ILE A 117 13.62 10.62 5.29
N ALA A 118 14.28 11.34 6.21
CA ALA A 118 15.23 10.73 7.14
C ALA A 118 14.59 9.59 7.93
N THR A 119 13.34 9.78 8.37
CA THR A 119 12.59 8.77 9.13
C THR A 119 12.21 7.56 8.25
N ILE A 120 11.84 7.78 6.98
CA ILE A 120 11.57 6.69 6.04
C ILE A 120 12.83 5.86 5.79
N LEU A 121 13.97 6.51 5.57
CA LEU A 121 15.24 5.82 5.34
C LEU A 121 15.67 5.02 6.56
N ASP A 122 15.60 5.62 7.76
CA ASP A 122 15.85 4.93 9.03
C ASP A 122 14.95 3.71 9.20
N TRP A 123 13.64 3.84 8.96
CA TRP A 123 12.71 2.71 9.05
C TRP A 123 13.08 1.56 8.10
N ILE A 124 13.50 1.88 6.87
CA ILE A 124 13.90 0.87 5.88
C ILE A 124 15.15 0.11 6.36
N GLU A 125 16.09 0.80 6.99
CA GLU A 125 17.35 0.22 7.47
C GLU A 125 17.15 -0.58 8.77
N GLU A 126 16.43 -0.01 9.73
CA GLU A 126 16.33 -0.54 11.10
C GLU A 126 15.15 -1.51 11.30
N HIS A 127 14.18 -1.56 10.38
CA HIS A 127 13.04 -2.49 10.46
C HIS A 127 12.95 -3.39 9.21
N PRO A 128 13.85 -4.38 9.04
CA PRO A 128 13.87 -5.25 7.86
C PRO A 128 12.74 -6.29 7.84
N GLN A 129 12.12 -6.56 8.98
CA GLN A 129 11.04 -7.53 9.16
C GLN A 129 10.13 -7.12 10.31
N GLY A 130 8.90 -7.62 10.34
CA GLY A 130 7.96 -7.39 11.45
C GLY A 130 6.57 -6.99 10.96
N VAL A 131 5.74 -6.55 11.91
CA VAL A 131 4.33 -6.16 11.66
C VAL A 131 4.21 -5.03 10.64
N GLY A 132 5.24 -4.17 10.52
CA GLY A 132 5.28 -3.15 9.50
C GLY A 132 5.27 -3.71 8.07
N TRP A 133 5.72 -4.94 7.84
CA TRP A 133 5.75 -5.59 6.52
C TRP A 133 4.50 -6.39 6.18
N GLU A 134 3.54 -6.47 7.09
CA GLU A 134 2.27 -7.13 6.81
C GLU A 134 1.50 -6.41 5.68
N PRO A 135 0.67 -7.13 4.90
CA PRO A 135 0.00 -6.56 3.73
C PRO A 135 -0.81 -5.30 4.04
N TYR A 136 -1.44 -5.24 5.21
CA TYR A 136 -2.32 -4.14 5.58
C TYR A 136 -1.55 -2.85 5.91
N PRO A 137 -0.60 -2.81 6.87
CA PRO A 137 0.27 -1.66 7.08
C PRO A 137 1.05 -1.23 5.84
N CYS A 138 1.55 -2.19 5.06
CA CYS A 138 2.27 -1.90 3.82
C CYS A 138 1.41 -1.14 2.80
N SER A 139 0.14 -1.56 2.64
CA SER A 139 -0.79 -0.90 1.71
C SER A 139 -1.04 0.56 2.06
N LEU A 140 -1.27 0.87 3.35
CA LEU A 140 -1.46 2.25 3.81
C LEU A 140 -0.17 3.07 3.74
N ARG A 141 0.96 2.48 4.12
CA ARG A 141 2.25 3.15 4.13
C ARG A 141 2.66 3.64 2.74
N VAL A 142 2.43 2.84 1.69
CA VAL A 142 2.70 3.24 0.30
C VAL A 142 1.93 4.50 -0.05
N LEU A 143 0.64 4.60 0.33
CA LEU A 143 -0.17 5.80 0.07
C LEU A 143 0.36 7.01 0.84
N HIS A 144 0.70 6.85 2.12
CA HIS A 144 1.27 7.93 2.92
C HIS A 144 2.61 8.42 2.37
N TRP A 145 3.49 7.51 1.98
CA TRP A 145 4.77 7.85 1.36
C TRP A 145 4.60 8.56 0.02
N LEU A 146 3.65 8.13 -0.81
CA LEU A 146 3.33 8.85 -2.05
C LEU A 146 2.84 10.28 -1.77
N GLY A 147 2.08 10.51 -0.69
CA GLY A 147 1.68 11.86 -0.27
C GLY A 147 2.88 12.73 0.10
N VAL A 148 3.77 12.19 0.94
CA VAL A 148 5.02 12.86 1.36
C VAL A 148 5.93 13.16 0.18
N LEU A 149 6.01 12.25 -0.80
CA LEU A 149 6.86 12.39 -1.98
C LEU A 149 6.23 13.30 -3.06
N ALA A 150 4.90 13.28 -3.21
CA ALA A 150 4.17 14.06 -4.23
C ALA A 150 4.04 15.54 -3.88
N GLY A 151 4.02 15.90 -2.59
CA GLY A 151 4.05 17.31 -2.14
C GLY A 151 5.34 18.07 -2.45
N ARG A 152 6.19 17.54 -3.35
CA ARG A 152 7.52 18.05 -3.71
C ARG A 152 7.63 18.48 -5.19
N GLY A 153 6.50 18.68 -5.86
CA GLY A 153 6.42 19.27 -7.21
C GLY A 153 6.13 20.76 -7.17
#